data_AF-A0A371M2T8-F1
#
_entry.id   AF-A0A371M2T8-F1
#
_cell.length_a   1.000
_cell.length_b   1.000
_cell.length_c   1.000
_cell.angle_alpha   90.00
_cell.angle_beta   90.00
_cell.angle_gamma   90.00
#
_symmetry.space_group_name_H-M   'P 1'
#
loop_
_entity.id
_entity.type
_entity.pdbx_description
1 polymer ?
#
loop_
_entity_poly.entity_id
_entity_poly.type
_entity_poly.pdbx_seq_one_letter_code
_entity_poly.pdbx_strand_id
1 'polypeptide(L)'
;MADAERSEGTATATATDPEAAAFDYDVAIVGGGPTGCSAGVFTGRYGLDTVVFDRGRSSLQRCAYLENYLGFPGGVDVETFYGLIHDHVEAAGCDLVPELVEAVEPAAGDETETADAAGPGFEVTTQDGETVTARRVVAAARYGGDFLEPLGDDEMFITYEYDGETRTKFDRDYADVEGRTAIDGLYVAAPVSEVNVQAIMSAGQGARVGRSVITDHRLEQGYPEDLAAHWDWIRPEAELADEETARDDWRERFDSRVPDDCDLADERLRELREADVERQREMYVSEGTVESRAERGRERLADHLGVDADSGPAADSASDSE
;
A
#
# COMPACT_ATOMS: atom_id res chain seq x y z
N MET A 1 -7.07 40.20 27.09
CA MET A 1 -8.49 39.78 27.12
C MET A 1 -9.15 40.35 25.88
N ALA A 2 -8.97 39.65 24.78
CA ALA A 2 -9.58 39.88 23.48
C ALA A 2 -9.44 38.53 22.76
N ASP A 3 -10.53 37.77 22.82
CA ASP A 3 -10.70 36.46 22.20
C ASP A 3 -10.64 36.59 20.67
N ALA A 4 -9.82 35.73 20.05
CA ALA A 4 -9.79 35.53 18.62
C ALA A 4 -10.59 34.26 18.31
N GLU A 5 -11.71 34.45 17.61
CA GLU A 5 -12.60 33.40 17.13
C GLU A 5 -11.85 32.50 16.11
N ARG A 6 -11.72 31.21 16.44
CA ARG A 6 -11.29 30.17 15.50
C ARG A 6 -12.47 29.80 14.61
N SER A 7 -12.28 29.96 13.30
CA SER A 7 -13.17 29.45 12.25
C SER A 7 -13.10 27.93 12.20
N GLU A 8 -14.17 27.25 12.60
CA GLU A 8 -14.36 25.82 12.40
C GLU A 8 -14.73 25.55 10.93
N GLY A 9 -13.81 24.93 10.19
CA GLY A 9 -14.08 24.38 8.86
C GLY A 9 -14.69 23.00 9.00
N THR A 10 -15.97 22.87 8.64
CA THR A 10 -16.69 21.60 8.57
C THR A 10 -16.07 20.71 7.49
N ALA A 11 -15.35 19.67 7.90
CA ALA A 11 -15.00 18.55 7.04
C ALA A 11 -16.28 17.70 6.83
N THR A 12 -16.71 17.59 5.58
CA THR A 12 -17.81 16.70 5.19
C THR A 12 -17.32 15.26 5.29
N ALA A 13 -17.70 14.57 6.36
CA ALA A 13 -17.57 13.12 6.47
C ALA A 13 -18.42 12.46 5.39
N THR A 14 -17.79 11.77 4.45
CA THR A 14 -18.44 10.80 3.58
C THR A 14 -18.94 9.64 4.44
N ALA A 15 -20.23 9.33 4.31
CA ALA A 15 -20.91 8.32 5.09
C ALA A 15 -20.30 6.94 4.83
N THR A 16 -19.72 6.33 5.86
CA THR A 16 -19.37 4.92 5.91
C THR A 16 -20.66 4.11 5.99
N ASP A 17 -20.89 3.21 5.02
CA ASP A 17 -21.95 2.20 5.09
C ASP A 17 -21.77 1.37 6.37
N PRO A 18 -22.78 1.30 7.26
CA PRO A 18 -22.73 0.39 8.39
C PRO A 18 -23.12 -1.01 7.91
N GLU A 19 -22.54 -2.05 8.53
CA GLU A 19 -22.95 -3.46 8.42
C GLU A 19 -22.21 -4.34 7.37
N ALA A 20 -20.88 -4.22 7.29
CA ALA A 20 -20.01 -5.38 7.06
C ALA A 20 -19.30 -5.67 8.40
N ALA A 21 -19.05 -6.93 8.75
CA ALA A 21 -18.29 -7.27 9.97
C ALA A 21 -17.03 -6.39 10.03
N ALA A 22 -16.99 -5.48 11.02
CA ALA A 22 -16.01 -4.40 11.03
C ALA A 22 -14.65 -4.99 11.37
N PHE A 23 -13.86 -5.28 10.34
CA PHE A 23 -12.44 -5.55 10.50
C PHE A 23 -11.76 -4.30 11.03
N ASP A 24 -10.73 -4.46 11.86
CA ASP A 24 -9.93 -3.33 12.35
C ASP A 24 -9.20 -2.63 11.19
N TYR A 25 -8.86 -3.38 10.14
CA TYR A 25 -8.19 -2.89 8.94
C TYR A 25 -8.77 -3.49 7.65
N ASP A 26 -8.69 -2.75 6.54
CA ASP A 26 -8.91 -3.29 5.20
C ASP A 26 -7.79 -4.25 4.79
N VAL A 27 -6.55 -3.92 5.18
CA VAL A 27 -5.33 -4.64 4.78
C VAL A 27 -4.33 -4.74 5.94
N ALA A 28 -3.93 -5.97 6.28
CA ALA A 28 -2.78 -6.22 7.15
C ALA A 28 -1.58 -6.70 6.34
N ILE A 29 -0.44 -6.03 6.49
CA ILE A 29 0.80 -6.34 5.77
C ILE A 29 1.81 -6.91 6.76
N VAL A 30 2.22 -8.15 6.55
CA VAL A 30 3.18 -8.84 7.42
C VAL A 30 4.60 -8.66 6.87
N GLY A 31 5.33 -7.67 7.39
CA GLY A 31 6.75 -7.43 7.11
C GLY A 31 7.05 -6.04 6.52
N GLY A 32 7.47 -5.08 7.34
CA GLY A 32 7.86 -3.72 6.91
C GLY A 32 9.26 -3.59 6.30
N GLY A 33 9.64 -4.52 5.43
CA GLY A 33 10.76 -4.31 4.50
C GLY A 33 10.34 -3.53 3.25
N PRO A 34 11.23 -3.37 2.24
CA PRO A 34 10.90 -2.67 0.99
C PRO A 34 9.63 -3.18 0.32
N THR A 35 9.38 -4.51 0.37
CA THR A 35 8.18 -5.13 -0.18
C THR A 35 6.92 -4.68 0.56
N GLY A 36 6.84 -4.87 1.87
CA GLY A 36 5.63 -4.52 2.63
C GLY A 36 5.39 -3.02 2.67
N CYS A 37 6.45 -2.21 2.84
CA CYS A 37 6.31 -0.75 2.81
C CYS A 37 5.80 -0.25 1.47
N SER A 38 6.28 -0.82 0.35
CA SER A 38 5.77 -0.44 -0.96
C SER A 38 4.32 -0.87 -1.17
N ALA A 39 3.89 -2.03 -0.66
CA ALA A 39 2.48 -2.42 -0.69
C ALA A 39 1.62 -1.48 0.17
N GLY A 40 2.11 -1.09 1.35
CA GLY A 40 1.48 -0.14 2.26
C GLY A 40 1.29 1.23 1.62
N VAL A 41 2.33 1.80 1.03
CA VAL A 41 2.24 3.09 0.31
C VAL A 41 1.13 3.09 -0.74
N PHE A 42 1.00 2.01 -1.53
CA PHE A 42 -0.04 1.96 -2.56
C PHE A 42 -1.45 1.86 -1.95
N THR A 43 -1.63 0.97 -0.98
CA THR A 43 -2.93 0.73 -0.33
C THR A 43 -3.39 1.91 0.52
N GLY A 44 -2.50 2.49 1.33
CA GLY A 44 -2.77 3.70 2.10
C GLY A 44 -3.06 4.92 1.22
N ARG A 45 -2.29 5.14 0.13
CA ARG A 45 -2.57 6.25 -0.80
C ARG A 45 -3.90 6.12 -1.55
N TYR A 46 -4.37 4.88 -1.74
CA TYR A 46 -5.72 4.64 -2.26
C TYR A 46 -6.80 4.96 -1.22
N GLY A 47 -6.46 4.95 0.07
CA GLY A 47 -7.36 5.23 1.19
C GLY A 47 -7.88 3.98 1.90
N LEU A 48 -7.20 2.82 1.76
CA LEU A 48 -7.52 1.64 2.56
C LEU A 48 -6.91 1.77 3.95
N ASP A 49 -7.68 1.42 4.99
CA ASP A 49 -7.16 1.33 6.35
C ASP A 49 -6.14 0.18 6.41
N THR A 50 -4.86 0.55 6.47
CA THR A 50 -3.75 -0.39 6.25
C THR A 50 -2.81 -0.38 7.44
N VAL A 51 -2.52 -1.57 7.97
CA VAL A 51 -1.49 -1.77 9.00
C VAL A 51 -0.30 -2.54 8.43
N VAL A 52 0.91 -2.11 8.77
CA VAL A 52 2.17 -2.78 8.45
C VAL A 52 2.85 -3.24 9.73
N PHE A 53 3.07 -4.54 9.86
CA PHE A 53 3.82 -5.12 10.98
C PHE A 53 5.30 -5.27 10.63
N ASP A 54 6.21 -4.75 11.48
CA ASP A 54 7.64 -4.92 11.32
C ASP A 54 8.40 -5.10 12.65
N ARG A 55 8.92 -6.30 12.87
CA ARG A 55 9.83 -6.59 13.99
C ARG A 55 11.26 -6.05 13.83
N GLY A 56 11.54 -5.30 12.77
CA GLY A 56 12.85 -4.72 12.49
C GLY A 56 13.95 -5.76 12.28
N ARG A 57 13.68 -6.93 11.68
CA ARG A 57 14.70 -7.96 11.34
C ARG A 57 14.79 -8.25 9.85
N SER A 58 14.80 -7.19 9.05
CA SER A 58 14.97 -7.37 7.61
C SER A 58 16.35 -7.91 7.26
N SER A 59 16.40 -8.72 6.20
CA SER A 59 17.67 -9.13 5.57
C SER A 59 18.54 -7.96 5.14
N LEU A 60 17.92 -6.83 4.82
CA LEU A 60 18.60 -5.65 4.31
C LEU A 60 19.49 -5.02 5.40
N GLN A 61 19.17 -5.20 6.69
CA GLN A 61 20.02 -4.77 7.81
C GLN A 61 21.37 -5.48 7.88
N ARG A 62 21.57 -6.57 7.11
CA ARG A 62 22.88 -7.22 6.94
C ARG A 62 23.72 -6.58 5.84
N CYS A 63 23.13 -5.72 5.02
CA CYS A 63 23.83 -4.94 4.01
C CYS A 63 24.68 -3.88 4.73
N ALA A 64 25.93 -3.71 4.31
CA ALA A 64 26.79 -2.68 4.88
C ALA A 64 26.38 -1.27 4.41
N TYR A 65 25.92 -1.15 3.17
CA TYR A 65 25.55 0.10 2.53
C TYR A 65 24.78 -0.18 1.22
N LEU A 66 23.72 0.58 0.93
CA LEU A 66 22.83 0.31 -0.21
C LEU A 66 23.16 1.24 -1.40
N GLU A 67 23.95 0.75 -2.35
CA GLU A 67 24.39 1.54 -3.52
C GLU A 67 23.48 1.43 -4.75
N ASN A 68 22.65 0.38 -4.82
CA ASN A 68 21.94 -0.01 -6.03
C ASN A 68 20.41 0.25 -5.96
N TYR A 69 19.99 1.26 -5.20
CA TYR A 69 18.59 1.69 -5.14
C TYR A 69 18.40 3.02 -5.88
N LEU A 70 17.58 3.00 -6.94
CA LEU A 70 17.35 4.17 -7.79
C LEU A 70 16.77 5.33 -6.97
N GLY A 71 17.30 6.53 -7.19
CA GLY A 71 16.95 7.73 -6.41
C GLY A 71 18.04 8.17 -5.43
N PHE A 72 19.03 7.29 -5.15
CA PHE A 72 20.18 7.60 -4.30
C PHE A 72 21.49 7.53 -5.12
N PRO A 73 21.92 8.63 -5.76
CA PRO A 73 23.06 8.62 -6.71
C PRO A 73 24.39 8.15 -6.13
N GLY A 74 24.58 8.28 -4.81
CA GLY A 74 25.75 7.78 -4.08
C GLY A 74 25.43 6.62 -3.14
N GLY A 75 24.26 6.00 -3.28
CA GLY A 75 23.70 5.08 -2.30
C GLY A 75 23.16 5.78 -1.05
N VAL A 76 22.73 4.97 -0.10
CA VAL A 76 22.19 5.39 1.19
C VAL A 76 22.53 4.32 2.24
N ASP A 77 22.77 4.73 3.49
CA ASP A 77 22.94 3.76 4.57
C ASP A 77 21.61 3.08 4.89
N VAL A 78 21.68 1.89 5.46
CA VAL A 78 20.50 1.04 5.63
C VAL A 78 19.52 1.63 6.65
N GLU A 79 20.01 2.28 7.70
CA GLU A 79 19.16 2.86 8.75
C GLU A 79 18.35 4.03 8.20
N THR A 80 19.00 4.97 7.50
CA THR A 80 18.33 6.08 6.82
C THR A 80 17.31 5.58 5.80
N PHE A 81 17.66 4.57 4.99
CA PHE A 81 16.72 3.99 4.04
C PHE A 81 15.49 3.38 4.72
N TYR A 82 15.68 2.67 5.84
CA TYR A 82 14.57 2.14 6.64
C TYR A 82 13.68 3.23 7.18
N GLY A 83 14.26 4.27 7.78
CA GLY A 83 13.52 5.43 8.26
C GLY A 83 12.68 6.06 7.17
N LEU A 84 13.26 6.27 5.97
CA LEU A 84 12.55 6.87 4.84
C LEU A 84 11.39 6.02 4.32
N ILE A 85 11.54 4.69 4.23
CA ILE A 85 10.42 3.84 3.76
C ILE A 85 9.32 3.70 4.81
N HIS A 86 9.66 3.74 6.10
CA HIS A 86 8.70 3.72 7.21
C HIS A 86 7.94 5.05 7.30
N ASP A 87 8.63 6.19 7.21
CA ASP A 87 8.00 7.51 7.15
C ASP A 87 7.07 7.65 5.94
N HIS A 88 7.42 7.05 4.79
CA HIS A 88 6.54 7.06 3.61
C HIS A 88 5.25 6.25 3.83
N VAL A 89 5.33 5.12 4.55
CA VAL A 89 4.16 4.32 4.93
C VAL A 89 3.22 5.14 5.82
N GLU A 90 3.75 5.79 6.86
CA GLU A 90 2.97 6.65 7.74
C GLU A 90 2.42 7.89 7.00
N ALA A 91 3.23 8.50 6.13
CA ALA A 91 2.80 9.63 5.29
C ALA A 91 1.71 9.27 4.28
N ALA A 92 1.63 8.00 3.90
CA ALA A 92 0.57 7.45 3.07
C ALA A 92 -0.72 7.17 3.86
N GLY A 93 -0.69 7.30 5.19
CA GLY A 93 -1.84 7.09 6.08
C GLY A 93 -1.93 5.68 6.66
N CYS A 94 -0.89 4.86 6.53
CA CYS A 94 -0.86 3.53 7.13
C CYS A 94 -0.37 3.57 8.59
N ASP A 95 -0.84 2.63 9.39
CA ASP A 95 -0.27 2.35 10.72
C ASP A 95 0.96 1.45 10.58
N LEU A 96 2.02 1.78 11.32
CA LEU A 96 3.23 0.96 11.40
C LEU A 96 3.40 0.42 12.82
N VAL A 97 3.26 -0.89 12.96
CA VAL A 97 3.34 -1.58 14.25
C VAL A 97 4.67 -2.35 14.35
N PRO A 98 5.55 -2.01 15.30
CA PRO A 98 6.90 -2.56 15.38
C PRO A 98 6.96 -3.97 15.99
N GLU A 99 6.09 -4.88 15.54
CA GLU A 99 5.90 -6.22 16.13
C GLU A 99 6.09 -7.35 15.10
N LEU A 100 6.38 -8.54 15.63
CA LEU A 100 6.36 -9.78 14.86
C LEU A 100 4.95 -10.34 14.86
N VAL A 101 4.43 -10.67 13.68
CA VAL A 101 3.25 -11.52 13.54
C VAL A 101 3.67 -12.98 13.71
N GLU A 102 3.00 -13.69 14.60
CA GLU A 102 3.23 -15.12 14.87
C GLU A 102 2.25 -16.01 14.12
N ALA A 103 1.01 -15.56 13.93
CA ALA A 103 -0.03 -16.33 13.27
C ALA A 103 -0.98 -15.42 12.51
N VAL A 104 -1.44 -15.92 11.36
CA VAL A 104 -2.60 -15.43 10.64
C VAL A 104 -3.56 -16.60 10.55
N GLU A 105 -4.79 -16.38 10.98
CA GLU A 105 -5.86 -17.37 11.01
C GLU A 105 -7.08 -16.84 10.25
N PRO A 106 -7.99 -17.71 9.77
CA PRO A 106 -9.27 -17.24 9.26
C PRO A 106 -10.02 -16.55 10.40
N ALA A 107 -10.53 -15.35 10.17
CA ALA A 107 -11.41 -14.71 11.14
C ALA A 107 -12.64 -15.59 11.37
N ALA A 108 -13.05 -15.74 12.63
CA ALA A 108 -14.24 -16.51 12.96
C ALA A 108 -15.47 -15.89 12.29
N GLY A 109 -16.02 -16.55 11.28
CA GLY A 109 -17.34 -16.23 10.76
C GLY A 109 -18.39 -16.67 11.76
N ASP A 110 -19.36 -15.82 12.08
CA ASP A 110 -20.54 -16.28 12.81
C ASP A 110 -21.20 -17.37 11.93
N GLU A 111 -21.30 -18.61 12.42
CA GLU A 111 -21.89 -19.74 11.67
C GLU A 111 -23.38 -19.51 11.29
N THR A 112 -23.92 -18.38 11.73
CA THR A 112 -25.29 -17.93 11.53
C THR A 112 -25.28 -16.52 10.96
N GLU A 113 -25.01 -16.37 9.68
CA GLU A 113 -25.80 -15.54 8.76
C GLU A 113 -25.16 -15.55 7.38
N THR A 114 -25.96 -15.21 6.39
CA THR A 114 -25.73 -15.31 4.95
C THR A 114 -24.29 -15.01 4.53
N ALA A 115 -23.73 -15.86 3.66
CA ALA A 115 -22.50 -15.61 2.94
C ALA A 115 -22.58 -14.24 2.25
N ASP A 116 -22.12 -13.20 2.92
CA ASP A 116 -21.81 -11.93 2.28
C ASP A 116 -20.77 -12.23 1.19
N ALA A 117 -20.92 -11.60 0.04
CA ALA A 117 -20.07 -11.77 -1.15
C ALA A 117 -18.59 -11.37 -0.93
N ALA A 118 -18.21 -11.14 0.33
CA ALA A 118 -16.96 -10.58 0.82
C ALA A 118 -15.88 -11.61 1.18
N GLY A 119 -16.22 -12.90 1.32
CA GLY A 119 -15.31 -13.92 1.83
C GLY A 119 -14.95 -13.73 3.33
N PRO A 120 -14.38 -14.76 3.99
CA PRO A 120 -13.91 -14.63 5.37
C PRO A 120 -12.64 -13.77 5.41
N GLY A 121 -12.55 -12.83 6.36
CA GLY A 121 -11.30 -12.10 6.59
C GLY A 121 -10.32 -12.89 7.47
N PHE A 122 -9.37 -12.18 8.08
CA PHE A 122 -8.25 -12.77 8.81
C PHE A 122 -8.13 -12.20 10.22
N GLU A 123 -7.69 -13.02 11.16
CA GLU A 123 -7.18 -12.61 12.47
C GLU A 123 -5.65 -12.70 12.44
N VAL A 124 -4.98 -11.61 12.83
CA VAL A 124 -3.53 -11.47 12.82
C VAL A 124 -3.07 -11.35 14.27
N THR A 125 -2.32 -12.35 14.74
CA THR A 125 -1.81 -12.41 16.12
C THR A 125 -0.33 -12.04 16.16
N THR A 126 0.01 -11.07 17.01
CA THR A 126 1.39 -10.65 17.24
C THR A 126 2.07 -11.47 18.34
N GLN A 127 3.40 -11.38 18.42
CA GLN A 127 4.22 -12.04 19.45
C GLN A 127 3.86 -11.67 20.89
N ASP A 128 3.20 -10.53 21.10
CA ASP A 128 2.77 -10.07 22.42
C ASP A 128 1.35 -10.58 22.76
N GLY A 129 0.75 -11.35 21.85
CA GLY A 129 -0.59 -11.93 21.97
C GLY A 129 -1.71 -10.95 21.63
N GLU A 130 -1.38 -9.79 21.06
CA GLU A 130 -2.37 -8.85 20.54
C GLU A 130 -2.92 -9.35 19.21
N THR A 131 -4.20 -9.17 18.99
CA THR A 131 -4.92 -9.64 17.81
C THR A 131 -5.60 -8.47 17.13
N VAL A 132 -5.43 -8.36 15.81
CA VAL A 132 -6.21 -7.46 14.97
C VAL A 132 -6.88 -8.24 13.85
N THR A 133 -8.00 -7.73 13.37
CA THR A 133 -8.73 -8.33 12.26
C THR A 133 -8.53 -7.53 10.98
N ALA A 134 -8.37 -8.21 9.86
CA ALA A 134 -8.20 -7.56 8.56
C ALA A 134 -8.98 -8.28 7.46
N ARG A 135 -9.54 -7.52 6.51
CA ARG A 135 -10.23 -8.12 5.37
C ARG A 135 -9.27 -8.82 4.41
N ARG A 136 -8.04 -8.33 4.30
CA ARG A 136 -6.99 -8.89 3.43
C ARG A 136 -5.66 -8.95 4.15
N VAL A 137 -4.84 -9.93 3.80
CA VAL A 137 -3.47 -10.08 4.31
C VAL A 137 -2.48 -10.09 3.16
N VAL A 138 -1.42 -9.28 3.27
CA VAL A 138 -0.26 -9.32 2.36
C VAL A 138 0.94 -9.88 3.11
N ALA A 139 1.33 -11.11 2.79
CA ALA A 139 2.58 -11.70 3.23
C ALA A 139 3.76 -11.02 2.52
N ALA A 140 4.56 -10.26 3.26
CA ALA A 140 5.71 -9.50 2.76
C ALA A 140 7.01 -9.82 3.53
N ALA A 141 7.00 -10.86 4.35
CA ALA A 141 8.15 -11.32 5.12
C ALA A 141 9.08 -12.16 4.24
N ARG A 142 10.34 -11.74 4.09
CA ARG A 142 11.31 -12.46 3.25
C ARG A 142 11.72 -13.82 3.81
N TYR A 143 11.78 -13.95 5.14
CA TYR A 143 12.28 -15.16 5.80
C TYR A 143 11.12 -15.93 6.41
N GLY A 144 10.60 -16.89 5.63
CA GLY A 144 9.57 -17.83 6.07
C GLY A 144 8.16 -17.32 5.84
N GLY A 145 7.24 -18.27 5.75
CA GLY A 145 5.79 -18.04 5.74
C GLY A 145 5.15 -18.71 6.96
N ASP A 146 5.92 -18.94 8.02
CA ASP A 146 5.53 -19.79 9.16
C ASP A 146 4.27 -19.25 9.86
N PHE A 147 4.08 -17.92 9.86
CA PHE A 147 2.86 -17.29 10.36
C PHE A 147 1.60 -17.62 9.54
N LEU A 148 1.75 -18.18 8.33
CA LEU A 148 0.65 -18.66 7.49
C LEU A 148 0.38 -20.16 7.68
N GLU A 149 1.16 -20.89 8.49
CA GLU A 149 0.91 -22.30 8.77
C GLU A 149 -0.55 -22.59 9.21
N PRO A 150 -1.23 -21.74 10.00
CA PRO A 150 -2.63 -21.97 10.35
C PRO A 150 -3.62 -21.85 9.17
N LEU A 151 -3.26 -21.13 8.11
CA LEU A 151 -4.04 -21.02 6.87
C LEU A 151 -3.69 -22.11 5.86
N GLY A 152 -2.47 -22.63 5.94
CA GLY A 152 -1.84 -23.44 4.90
C GLY A 152 -2.55 -24.75 4.64
N ASP A 153 -2.75 -25.04 3.35
CA ASP A 153 -2.97 -26.38 2.85
C ASP A 153 -1.63 -27.08 2.53
N ASP A 154 -1.70 -28.32 2.06
CA ASP A 154 -0.53 -29.10 1.65
C ASP A 154 0.23 -28.48 0.45
N GLU A 155 -0.34 -27.50 -0.27
CA GLU A 155 0.27 -26.86 -1.44
C GLU A 155 1.10 -25.62 -1.05
N MET A 156 0.71 -24.89 -0.01
CA MET A 156 1.43 -23.70 0.46
C MET A 156 2.83 -24.02 1.02
N PHE A 157 3.01 -25.24 1.53
CA PHE A 157 4.25 -25.66 2.20
C PHE A 157 4.84 -26.92 1.56
N ILE A 158 6.06 -26.80 1.04
CA ILE A 158 6.77 -27.94 0.45
C ILE A 158 7.67 -28.63 1.46
N THR A 159 7.51 -29.95 1.55
CA THR A 159 8.32 -30.84 2.39
C THR A 159 9.52 -31.37 1.59
N TYR A 160 10.72 -31.32 2.18
CA TYR A 160 11.95 -31.82 1.56
C TYR A 160 12.89 -32.46 2.60
N GLU A 161 13.75 -33.36 2.15
CA GLU A 161 14.79 -33.96 3.00
C GLU A 161 16.09 -33.16 2.91
N TYR A 162 16.66 -32.83 4.07
CA TYR A 162 17.97 -32.19 4.18
C TYR A 162 18.74 -32.76 5.36
N ASP A 163 19.94 -33.27 5.09
CA ASP A 163 20.81 -33.89 6.10
C ASP A 163 20.15 -35.04 6.89
N GLY A 164 19.25 -35.79 6.23
CA GLY A 164 18.51 -36.90 6.85
C GLY A 164 17.33 -36.47 7.73
N GLU A 165 17.01 -35.18 7.79
CA GLU A 165 15.83 -34.64 8.46
C GLU A 165 14.80 -34.15 7.43
N THR A 166 13.53 -34.45 7.68
CA THR A 166 12.41 -33.86 6.95
C THR A 166 12.22 -32.41 7.40
N ARG A 167 12.22 -31.47 6.46
CA ARG A 167 11.99 -30.05 6.70
C ARG A 167 10.88 -29.52 5.80
N THR A 168 10.17 -28.53 6.30
CA THR A 168 9.11 -27.83 5.58
C THR A 168 9.52 -26.39 5.36
N LYS A 169 9.16 -25.82 4.21
CA LYS A 169 9.31 -24.40 3.93
C LYS A 169 8.15 -23.91 3.07
N PHE A 170 7.84 -22.63 3.19
CA PHE A 170 6.90 -21.97 2.30
C PHE A 170 7.29 -22.14 0.82
N ASP A 171 6.33 -22.49 -0.03
CA ASP A 171 6.52 -22.55 -1.46
C ASP A 171 6.55 -21.13 -2.05
N ARG A 172 7.69 -20.75 -2.61
CA ARG A 172 7.92 -19.40 -3.15
C ARG A 172 7.24 -19.15 -4.48
N ASP A 173 6.64 -20.18 -5.05
CA ASP A 173 5.89 -20.11 -6.30
C ASP A 173 4.38 -20.31 -6.04
N TYR A 174 3.94 -20.27 -4.76
CA TYR A 174 2.55 -20.46 -4.35
C TYR A 174 1.59 -19.40 -4.91
N ALA A 175 2.03 -18.14 -4.96
CA ALA A 175 1.23 -17.06 -5.51
C ALA A 175 1.49 -16.85 -7.01
N ASP A 176 0.47 -16.32 -7.70
CA ASP A 176 0.62 -15.92 -9.09
C ASP A 176 1.53 -14.69 -9.25
N VAL A 177 1.74 -14.27 -10.50
CA VAL A 177 2.58 -13.10 -10.82
C VAL A 177 2.06 -11.78 -10.23
N GLU A 178 0.77 -11.71 -9.88
CA GLU A 178 0.12 -10.56 -9.27
C GLU A 178 0.08 -10.65 -7.74
N GLY A 179 0.62 -11.74 -7.18
CA GLY A 179 0.68 -12.03 -5.76
C GLY A 179 -0.58 -12.67 -5.19
N ARG A 180 -1.56 -13.05 -6.01
CA ARG A 180 -2.79 -13.70 -5.54
C ARG A 180 -2.55 -15.16 -5.22
N THR A 181 -3.30 -15.68 -4.24
CA THR A 181 -3.27 -17.09 -3.85
C THR A 181 -4.62 -17.75 -4.10
N ALA A 182 -4.73 -19.05 -3.82
CA ALA A 182 -6.01 -19.75 -3.83
C ALA A 182 -6.93 -19.39 -2.65
N ILE A 183 -6.40 -18.71 -1.62
CA ILE A 183 -7.16 -18.21 -0.47
C ILE A 183 -7.56 -16.76 -0.78
N ASP A 184 -8.87 -16.53 -0.92
CA ASP A 184 -9.42 -15.20 -1.18
C ASP A 184 -8.95 -14.19 -0.10
N GLY A 185 -8.46 -13.04 -0.54
CA GLY A 185 -7.94 -12.00 0.35
C GLY A 185 -6.52 -12.24 0.90
N LEU A 186 -5.90 -13.40 0.65
CA LEU A 186 -4.49 -13.65 0.96
C LEU A 186 -3.60 -13.41 -0.26
N TYR A 187 -2.61 -12.53 -0.08
CA TYR A 187 -1.62 -12.19 -1.08
C TYR A 187 -0.20 -12.48 -0.60
N VAL A 188 0.69 -12.83 -1.52
CA VAL A 188 2.12 -13.05 -1.24
C VAL A 188 2.96 -12.13 -2.11
N ALA A 189 3.61 -11.17 -1.47
CA ALA A 189 4.60 -10.29 -2.07
C ALA A 189 6.03 -10.72 -1.73
N ALA A 190 6.21 -11.44 -0.62
CA ALA A 190 7.43 -12.15 -0.26
C ALA A 190 7.12 -13.30 0.74
N PRO A 191 7.84 -14.44 0.66
CA PRO A 191 8.97 -14.69 -0.23
C PRO A 191 8.55 -15.26 -1.59
N VAL A 192 9.00 -14.63 -2.67
CA VAL A 192 8.82 -15.05 -4.07
C VAL A 192 10.19 -15.30 -4.72
N SER A 193 10.29 -16.40 -5.48
CA SER A 193 11.53 -16.81 -6.15
C SER A 193 12.03 -15.74 -7.13
N GLU A 194 13.34 -15.50 -7.14
CA GLU A 194 14.04 -14.58 -8.08
C GLU A 194 13.64 -13.09 -8.04
N VAL A 195 12.53 -12.73 -7.38
CA VAL A 195 12.03 -11.36 -7.26
C VAL A 195 12.59 -10.67 -6.02
N ASN A 196 12.50 -11.29 -4.83
CA ASN A 196 12.96 -10.67 -3.57
C ASN A 196 14.47 -10.84 -3.32
N VAL A 197 15.28 -10.73 -4.38
CA VAL A 197 16.76 -10.85 -4.34
C VAL A 197 17.45 -9.50 -4.17
N GLN A 198 16.82 -8.40 -4.58
CA GLN A 198 17.33 -7.02 -4.47
C GLN A 198 16.27 -6.10 -3.87
N ALA A 199 16.67 -5.06 -3.15
CA ALA A 199 15.76 -4.15 -2.46
C ALA A 199 14.78 -3.45 -3.42
N ILE A 200 15.26 -2.95 -4.57
CA ILE A 200 14.41 -2.27 -5.56
C ILE A 200 13.42 -3.22 -6.24
N MET A 201 13.81 -4.46 -6.52
CA MET A 201 12.93 -5.50 -7.05
C MET A 201 11.86 -5.87 -6.04
N SER A 202 12.26 -5.98 -4.77
CA SER A 202 11.37 -6.26 -3.64
C SER A 202 10.31 -5.17 -3.48
N ALA A 203 10.70 -3.89 -3.57
CA ALA A 203 9.76 -2.76 -3.57
C ALA A 203 8.83 -2.80 -4.79
N GLY A 204 9.36 -3.05 -6.00
CA GLY A 204 8.55 -3.20 -7.21
C GLY A 204 7.48 -4.29 -7.10
N GLN A 205 7.80 -5.43 -6.49
CA GLN A 205 6.82 -6.48 -6.21
C GLN A 205 5.77 -6.05 -5.20
N GLY A 206 6.17 -5.35 -4.13
CA GLY A 206 5.25 -4.78 -3.15
C GLY A 206 4.23 -3.83 -3.80
N ALA A 207 4.70 -2.90 -4.64
CA ALA A 207 3.85 -2.02 -5.42
C ALA A 207 2.88 -2.80 -6.33
N ARG A 208 3.37 -3.84 -7.01
CA ARG A 208 2.54 -4.68 -7.89
C ARG A 208 1.41 -5.35 -7.10
N VAL A 209 1.74 -5.99 -5.97
CA VAL A 209 0.73 -6.65 -5.11
C VAL A 209 -0.23 -5.64 -4.49
N GLY A 210 0.25 -4.47 -4.04
CA GLY A 210 -0.62 -3.40 -3.54
C GLY A 210 -1.65 -2.94 -4.59
N ARG A 211 -1.27 -2.90 -5.87
CA ARG A 211 -2.24 -2.64 -6.96
C ARG A 211 -3.23 -3.77 -7.19
N SER A 212 -2.82 -5.03 -7.01
CA SER A 212 -3.73 -6.18 -7.06
C SER A 212 -4.77 -6.08 -5.96
N VAL A 213 -4.35 -5.80 -4.72
CA VAL A 213 -5.24 -5.57 -3.56
C VAL A 213 -6.27 -4.48 -3.85
N ILE A 214 -5.84 -3.32 -4.38
CA ILE A 214 -6.75 -2.22 -4.74
C ILE A 214 -7.72 -2.65 -5.85
N THR A 215 -7.24 -3.38 -6.86
CA THR A 215 -8.07 -3.84 -7.97
C THR A 215 -9.15 -4.79 -7.48
N ASP A 216 -8.79 -5.75 -6.63
CA ASP A 216 -9.72 -6.72 -6.07
C ASP A 216 -10.72 -6.07 -5.11
N HIS A 217 -10.27 -5.12 -4.28
CA HIS A 217 -11.17 -4.27 -3.48
C HIS A 217 -12.20 -3.56 -4.37
N ARG A 218 -11.80 -3.03 -5.52
CA ARG A 218 -12.74 -2.36 -6.44
C ARG A 218 -13.67 -3.35 -7.12
N LEU A 219 -13.22 -4.55 -7.47
CA LEU A 219 -14.09 -5.61 -7.97
C LEU A 219 -15.18 -5.96 -6.95
N GLU A 220 -14.83 -6.06 -5.67
CA GLU A 220 -15.79 -6.30 -4.57
C GLU A 220 -16.80 -5.15 -4.40
N GLN A 221 -16.41 -3.90 -4.72
CA GLN A 221 -17.31 -2.75 -4.77
C GLN A 221 -18.21 -2.72 -6.03
N GLY A 222 -18.11 -3.75 -6.87
CA GLY A 222 -18.89 -3.93 -8.09
C GLY A 222 -18.32 -3.21 -9.31
N TYR A 223 -17.07 -2.77 -9.32
CA TYR A 223 -16.47 -2.22 -10.55
C TYR A 223 -16.30 -3.34 -11.59
N PRO A 224 -16.60 -3.10 -12.89
CA PRO A 224 -16.20 -4.01 -13.96
C PRO A 224 -14.68 -4.14 -14.05
N GLU A 225 -14.17 -5.28 -14.54
CA GLU A 225 -12.73 -5.58 -14.61
C GLU A 225 -11.90 -4.47 -15.27
N ASP A 226 -12.35 -3.97 -16.42
CA ASP A 226 -11.67 -2.90 -17.18
C ASP A 226 -11.65 -1.54 -16.46
N LEU A 227 -12.48 -1.37 -15.43
CA LEU A 227 -12.60 -0.15 -14.63
C LEU A 227 -11.99 -0.31 -13.22
N ALA A 228 -11.81 -1.53 -12.74
CA ALA A 228 -11.26 -1.83 -11.43
C ALA A 228 -9.77 -1.45 -11.33
N ALA A 229 -9.03 -1.50 -12.43
CA ALA A 229 -7.63 -1.06 -12.47
C ALA A 229 -7.49 0.41 -12.00
N HIS A 230 -6.63 0.62 -11.01
CA HIS A 230 -6.36 1.94 -10.44
C HIS A 230 -4.98 2.47 -10.81
N TRP A 231 -4.90 3.78 -11.07
CA TRP A 231 -3.69 4.50 -11.41
C TRP A 231 -3.63 5.79 -10.61
N ASP A 232 -2.63 5.88 -9.74
CA ASP A 232 -2.33 7.06 -8.94
C ASP A 232 -1.28 7.91 -9.68
N TRP A 233 -1.76 8.84 -10.51
CA TRP A 233 -0.90 9.71 -11.31
C TRP A 233 -1.36 11.16 -11.22
N ILE A 234 -0.49 12.05 -10.77
CA ILE A 234 -0.80 13.47 -10.60
C ILE A 234 -0.33 14.28 -11.81
N ARG A 235 -1.09 15.31 -12.19
CA ARG A 235 -0.81 16.24 -13.29
C ARG A 235 -0.89 17.69 -12.82
N PRO A 236 -0.12 18.62 -13.41
CA PRO A 236 -0.34 20.04 -13.17
C PRO A 236 -1.72 20.47 -13.67
N GLU A 237 -2.44 21.28 -12.89
CA GLU A 237 -3.74 21.86 -13.26
C GLU A 237 -3.66 22.69 -14.56
N ALA A 238 -2.50 23.28 -14.86
CA ALA A 238 -2.26 24.00 -16.11
C ALA A 238 -2.35 23.12 -17.39
N GLU A 239 -2.28 21.79 -17.26
CA GLU A 239 -2.52 20.85 -18.37
C GLU A 239 -4.00 20.48 -18.54
N LEU A 240 -4.87 20.89 -17.62
CA LEU A 240 -6.30 20.66 -17.73
C LEU A 240 -6.85 21.56 -18.85
N ALA A 241 -7.69 20.98 -19.72
CA ALA A 241 -8.54 21.77 -20.59
C ALA A 241 -9.55 22.60 -19.76
N ASP A 242 -10.51 23.27 -20.37
CA ASP A 242 -11.61 23.80 -19.56
C ASP A 242 -12.31 22.63 -18.82
N GLU A 243 -12.69 22.88 -17.56
CA GLU A 243 -13.16 21.82 -16.65
C GLU A 243 -14.39 21.09 -17.19
N GLU A 244 -15.29 21.79 -17.89
CA GLU A 244 -16.50 21.22 -18.45
C GLU A 244 -16.17 20.22 -19.56
N THR A 245 -15.33 20.61 -20.52
CA THR A 245 -14.82 19.71 -21.57
C THR A 245 -14.06 18.53 -20.98
N ALA A 246 -13.21 18.76 -19.98
CA ALA A 246 -12.47 17.68 -19.35
C ALA A 246 -13.38 16.65 -18.66
N ARG A 247 -14.43 17.10 -17.97
CA ARG A 247 -15.44 16.23 -17.35
C ARG A 247 -16.17 15.38 -18.40
N ASP A 248 -16.54 15.96 -19.53
CA ASP A 248 -17.21 15.23 -20.61
C ASP A 248 -16.28 14.19 -21.25
N ASP A 249 -15.01 14.54 -21.51
CA ASP A 249 -13.99 13.61 -22.00
C ASP A 249 -13.77 12.41 -21.04
N TRP A 250 -13.82 12.65 -19.73
CA TRP A 250 -13.68 11.59 -18.73
C TRP A 250 -14.90 10.69 -18.67
N ARG A 251 -16.12 11.25 -18.76
CA ARG A 251 -17.36 10.46 -18.88
C ARG A 251 -17.35 9.59 -20.12
N GLU A 252 -16.98 10.13 -21.28
CA GLU A 252 -16.88 9.35 -22.53
C GLU A 252 -15.86 8.23 -22.39
N ARG A 253 -14.70 8.51 -21.80
CA ARG A 253 -13.66 7.50 -21.56
C ARG A 253 -14.12 6.41 -20.59
N PHE A 254 -14.83 6.77 -19.53
CA PHE A 254 -15.44 5.80 -18.63
C PHE A 254 -16.42 4.90 -19.37
N ASP A 255 -17.39 5.50 -20.08
CA ASP A 255 -18.43 4.79 -20.82
C ASP A 255 -17.82 3.85 -21.89
N SER A 256 -16.71 4.24 -22.53
CA SER A 256 -15.99 3.41 -23.52
C SER A 256 -15.34 2.13 -22.97
N ARG A 257 -15.16 2.06 -21.65
CA ARG A 257 -14.57 0.91 -20.94
C ARG A 257 -15.62 0.06 -20.21
N VAL A 258 -16.88 0.48 -20.22
CA VAL A 258 -17.97 -0.34 -19.69
C VAL A 258 -18.19 -1.50 -20.67
N PRO A 259 -18.11 -2.76 -20.23
CA PRO A 259 -18.39 -3.90 -21.10
C PRO A 259 -19.82 -3.87 -21.65
N ASP A 260 -20.01 -4.38 -22.88
CA ASP A 260 -21.34 -4.47 -23.51
C ASP A 260 -22.32 -5.34 -22.71
N ASP A 261 -21.79 -6.30 -21.95
CA ASP A 261 -22.50 -7.25 -21.08
C ASP A 261 -22.42 -6.87 -19.58
N CYS A 262 -22.20 -5.59 -19.27
CA CYS A 262 -22.18 -5.11 -17.89
C CYS A 262 -23.53 -5.34 -17.18
N ASP A 263 -23.51 -6.16 -16.12
CA ASP A 263 -24.70 -6.54 -15.34
C ASP A 263 -25.09 -5.51 -14.24
N LEU A 264 -24.42 -4.35 -14.18
CA LEU A 264 -24.71 -3.31 -13.19
C LEU A 264 -26.00 -2.56 -13.51
N ALA A 265 -26.74 -2.20 -12.46
CA ALA A 265 -27.87 -1.28 -12.60
C ALA A 265 -27.41 0.10 -13.11
N ASP A 266 -28.20 0.72 -13.98
CA ASP A 266 -27.91 2.04 -14.57
C ASP A 266 -27.59 3.12 -13.51
N GLU A 267 -28.24 3.06 -12.35
CA GLU A 267 -27.98 3.99 -11.24
C GLU A 267 -26.58 3.82 -10.68
N ARG A 268 -26.20 2.57 -10.36
CA ARG A 268 -24.86 2.24 -9.88
C ARG A 268 -23.78 2.62 -10.88
N LEU A 269 -24.02 2.38 -12.17
CA LEU A 269 -23.07 2.77 -13.22
C LEU A 269 -22.86 4.29 -13.29
N ARG A 270 -23.94 5.08 -13.10
CA ARG A 270 -23.83 6.55 -13.03
C ARG A 270 -23.05 7.00 -11.80
N GLU A 271 -23.27 6.40 -10.64
CA GLU A 271 -22.51 6.69 -9.42
C GLU A 271 -21.02 6.43 -9.62
N LEU A 272 -20.67 5.25 -10.13
CA LEU A 272 -19.28 4.87 -10.41
C LEU A 272 -18.61 5.83 -11.39
N ARG A 273 -19.36 6.28 -12.42
CA ARG A 273 -18.85 7.25 -13.39
C ARG A 273 -18.58 8.61 -12.75
N GLU A 274 -19.51 9.15 -11.98
CA GLU A 274 -19.29 10.45 -11.34
C GLU A 274 -18.17 10.40 -10.29
N ALA A 275 -18.03 9.27 -9.58
CA ALA A 275 -16.87 9.02 -8.72
C ALA A 275 -15.55 8.96 -9.52
N ASP A 276 -15.54 8.34 -10.71
CA ASP A 276 -14.37 8.35 -11.60
C ASP A 276 -14.02 9.77 -12.05
N VAL A 277 -15.01 10.55 -12.47
CA VAL A 277 -14.86 11.95 -12.90
C VAL A 277 -14.26 12.82 -11.80
N GLU A 278 -14.77 12.72 -10.57
CA GLU A 278 -14.21 13.50 -9.45
C GLU A 278 -12.78 13.06 -9.14
N ARG A 279 -12.50 11.76 -9.15
CA ARG A 279 -11.14 11.24 -9.00
C ARG A 279 -10.19 11.78 -10.08
N GLN A 280 -10.61 11.80 -11.34
CA GLN A 280 -9.79 12.35 -12.44
C GLN A 280 -9.54 13.85 -12.22
N ARG A 281 -10.51 14.60 -11.70
CA ARG A 281 -10.35 16.01 -11.34
C ARG A 281 -9.28 16.18 -10.26
N GLU A 282 -9.33 15.39 -9.20
CA GLU A 282 -8.37 15.43 -8.08
C GLU A 282 -6.94 15.10 -8.49
N MET A 283 -6.74 14.39 -9.60
CA MET A 283 -5.41 14.15 -10.18
C MET A 283 -4.75 15.42 -10.70
N TYR A 284 -5.51 16.50 -10.97
CA TYR A 284 -4.98 17.79 -11.40
C TYR A 284 -4.75 18.68 -10.18
N VAL A 285 -3.50 19.04 -9.94
CA VAL A 285 -3.09 19.81 -8.76
C VAL A 285 -2.59 21.20 -9.14
N SER A 286 -2.97 22.19 -8.34
CA SER A 286 -2.49 23.57 -8.51
C SER A 286 -0.97 23.66 -8.29
N GLU A 287 -0.34 24.68 -8.88
CA GLU A 287 1.08 24.97 -8.67
C GLU A 287 1.42 25.13 -7.19
N GLY A 288 0.59 25.86 -6.42
CA GLY A 288 0.79 26.03 -4.98
C GLY A 288 0.71 24.72 -4.19
N THR A 289 -0.16 23.79 -4.61
CA THR A 289 -0.22 22.44 -4.02
C THR A 289 1.05 21.65 -4.31
N VAL A 290 1.58 21.75 -5.53
CA VAL A 290 2.84 21.09 -5.91
C VAL A 290 4.00 21.65 -5.11
N GLU A 291 4.11 22.98 -4.98
CA GLU A 291 5.15 23.65 -4.20
C GLU A 291 5.11 23.24 -2.73
N SER A 292 3.93 23.28 -2.10
CA SER A 292 3.75 22.87 -0.70
C SER A 292 4.12 21.40 -0.48
N ARG A 293 3.72 20.50 -1.40
CA ARG A 293 4.12 19.08 -1.32
C ARG A 293 5.63 18.90 -1.51
N ALA A 294 6.26 19.68 -2.39
CA ALA A 294 7.70 19.62 -2.62
C ALA A 294 8.50 20.16 -1.44
N GLU A 295 8.03 21.21 -0.76
CA GLU A 295 8.60 21.70 0.50
C GLU A 295 8.52 20.63 1.59
N ARG A 296 7.33 20.11 1.89
CA ARG A 296 7.13 19.05 2.89
C ARG A 296 7.97 17.80 2.60
N GLY A 297 8.07 17.41 1.33
CA GLY A 297 8.90 16.27 0.92
C GLY A 297 10.40 16.51 1.14
N ARG A 298 10.88 17.73 0.91
CA ARG A 298 12.28 18.12 1.17
C ARG A 298 12.58 18.16 2.67
N GLU A 299 11.66 18.71 3.48
CA GLU A 299 11.79 18.76 4.94
C GLU A 299 11.92 17.37 5.54
N ARG A 300 10.99 16.46 5.23
CA ARG A 300 11.04 15.06 5.71
C ARG A 300 12.33 14.34 5.31
N LEU A 301 12.77 14.51 4.06
CA LEU A 301 14.04 13.94 3.61
C LEU A 301 15.23 14.53 4.39
N ALA A 302 15.24 15.83 4.63
CA ALA A 302 16.29 16.51 5.36
C ALA A 302 16.37 16.03 6.83
N ASP A 303 15.23 15.80 7.47
CA ASP A 303 15.14 15.26 8.84
C ASP A 303 15.85 13.89 8.95
N HIS A 304 15.61 12.99 8.00
CA HIS A 304 16.29 11.69 7.96
C HIS A 304 17.79 11.78 7.66
N LEU A 305 18.22 12.84 6.95
CA LEU A 305 19.62 13.08 6.65
C LEU A 305 20.36 13.85 7.76
N GLY A 306 19.63 14.33 8.78
CA GLY A 306 20.18 15.14 9.87
C GLY A 306 20.73 16.49 9.39
N VAL A 307 20.14 17.06 8.33
CA VAL A 307 20.51 18.37 7.78
C VAL A 307 19.33 19.32 7.85
N ASP A 308 19.57 20.61 8.09
CA ASP A 308 18.51 21.61 8.04
C ASP A 308 18.06 21.81 6.59
N ALA A 309 16.76 21.65 6.30
CA ALA A 309 16.18 21.84 4.96
C ALA A 309 16.42 23.26 4.39
N ASP A 310 16.61 24.25 5.27
CA ASP A 310 16.85 25.67 4.98
C ASP A 310 18.31 26.03 4.74
N SER A 311 19.23 25.06 4.73
CA SER A 311 20.62 25.29 4.34
C SER A 311 20.70 25.52 2.82
N GLY A 312 20.33 26.73 2.39
CA GLY A 312 20.47 27.21 1.01
C GLY A 312 21.90 27.02 0.47
N PRO A 313 22.10 27.13 -0.85
CA PRO A 313 23.41 26.85 -1.46
C PRO A 313 24.47 27.69 -0.74
N ALA A 314 25.45 27.02 -0.13
CA ALA A 314 26.59 27.67 0.48
C ALA A 314 27.13 28.68 -0.53
N ALA A 315 26.97 29.97 -0.24
CA ALA A 315 27.51 31.01 -1.08
C ALA A 315 29.00 30.73 -1.20
N ASP A 316 29.45 30.37 -2.40
CA ASP A 316 30.87 30.26 -2.75
C ASP A 316 31.52 31.58 -2.32
N SER A 317 32.18 31.56 -1.17
CA SER A 317 33.11 32.61 -0.79
C SER A 317 34.32 32.42 -1.69
N ALA A 318 34.23 32.97 -2.90
CA ALA A 318 35.38 33.29 -3.71
C ALA A 318 36.23 34.26 -2.88
N SER A 319 37.16 33.72 -2.10
CA SER A 319 38.26 34.50 -1.56
C SER A 319 39.16 34.84 -2.74
N ASP A 320 38.98 36.03 -3.28
CA ASP A 320 40.06 36.79 -3.88
C ASP A 320 41.30 36.64 -2.99
N SER A 321 42.38 36.13 -3.56
CA SER A 321 43.72 36.24 -3.01
C SER A 321 44.62 36.65 -4.16
N GLU A 322 45.03 37.91 -4.07
CA GLU A 322 45.96 38.65 -4.93
C GLU A 322 47.31 37.96 -5.16
#